data_AF-A0A9P6XUD9-F1
#
_entry.id   AF-A0A9P6XUD9-F1
#
_cell.length_a   1.000
_cell.length_b   1.000
_cell.length_c   1.000
_cell.angle_alpha   90.00
_cell.angle_beta   90.00
_cell.angle_gamma   90.00
#
_symmetry.space_group_name_H-M   'P 1'
#
loop_
_entity.id
_entity.type
_entity.pdbx_description
1 polymer ?
#
loop_
_entity_poly.entity_id
_entity_poly.type
_entity_poly.pdbx_seq_one_letter_code
_entity_poly.pdbx_strand_id
1 'polypeptide(L)'
;MSHHKLLTMNLPLEYIPGSDKMSPMVLKHQDVVDLITKELLDAPNSIYTLADGDWNNSRCDVLYMSNLPLSFPPVLIEVQNTINDLFLQRLVS
;
A
#
# COMPACT_ATOMS: atom_id res chain seq x y z
N MET A 1 16.44 6.58 -27.03
CA MET A 1 16.38 7.35 -25.76
C MET A 1 17.72 7.18 -25.05
N SER A 2 18.40 8.25 -24.67
CA SER A 2 19.75 8.16 -24.07
C SER A 2 19.68 7.70 -22.61
N HIS A 3 20.40 6.62 -22.27
CA HIS A 3 20.44 5.97 -20.96
C HIS A 3 20.81 6.92 -19.80
N HIS A 4 21.48 8.04 -20.08
CA HIS A 4 21.88 9.02 -19.06
C HIS A 4 20.71 9.82 -18.46
N LYS A 5 19.55 9.86 -19.13
CA LYS A 5 18.42 10.72 -18.72
C LYS A 5 17.61 10.14 -17.56
N LEU A 6 17.72 8.84 -17.29
CA LEU A 6 16.97 8.15 -16.22
C LEU A 6 17.59 8.37 -14.84
N LEU A 7 18.92 8.47 -14.74
CA LEU A 7 19.64 8.62 -13.47
C LEU A 7 19.55 10.03 -12.87
N THR A 8 19.15 11.03 -13.65
CA THR A 8 19.00 12.43 -13.23
C THR A 8 17.55 12.88 -13.23
N MET A 9 16.60 11.94 -13.38
CA MET A 9 15.19 12.25 -13.47
C MET A 9 14.63 12.40 -12.05
N ASN A 10 14.34 13.64 -11.65
CA ASN A 10 13.54 13.90 -10.47
C ASN A 10 12.06 13.72 -10.84
N LEU A 11 11.36 12.86 -10.10
CA LEU A 11 9.92 12.75 -10.23
C LEU A 11 9.26 14.07 -9.76
N PRO A 12 8.25 14.59 -10.47
CA PRO A 12 7.39 15.63 -9.93
C PRO A 12 6.85 15.21 -8.56
N LEU A 13 6.63 16.18 -7.66
CA LEU A 13 6.23 15.92 -6.27
C LEU A 13 5.02 14.97 -6.16
N GLU A 14 4.04 15.10 -7.05
CA GLU A 14 2.83 14.26 -7.10
C GLU A 14 3.06 12.79 -7.49
N TYR A 15 4.29 12.43 -7.87
CA TYR A 15 4.71 11.07 -8.23
C TYR A 15 5.78 10.53 -7.29
N ILE A 16 6.16 11.26 -6.24
CA ILE A 16 7.11 10.77 -5.23
C ILE A 16 6.38 9.80 -4.28
N PRO A 17 6.86 8.53 -4.17
CA PRO A 17 6.21 7.52 -3.33
C PRO A 17 5.88 8.01 -1.92
N GLY A 18 4.66 7.77 -1.46
CA GLY A 18 4.17 8.18 -0.14
C GLY A 18 3.67 9.62 -0.04
N SER A 19 3.80 10.41 -1.09
CA SER A 19 2.98 11.61 -1.32
C SER A 19 2.24 11.54 -2.66
N ASP A 20 2.43 10.45 -3.40
CA ASP A 20 1.91 10.29 -4.74
C ASP A 20 0.47 9.75 -4.75
N LYS A 21 -0.22 10.05 -5.85
CA LYS A 21 -1.58 9.55 -6.08
C LYS A 21 -1.60 8.20 -6.80
N MET A 22 -0.49 7.78 -7.41
CA MET A 22 -0.42 6.61 -8.27
C MET A 22 -0.39 5.31 -7.46
N SER A 23 0.40 5.25 -6.39
CA SER A 23 0.55 4.08 -5.53
C SER A 23 -0.78 3.67 -4.91
N PRO A 24 -1.56 4.57 -4.27
CA PRO A 24 -2.89 4.22 -3.81
C PRO A 24 -3.84 3.80 -4.95
N MET A 25 -3.69 4.36 -6.16
CA MET A 25 -4.52 4.00 -7.31
C MET A 25 -4.28 2.55 -7.76
N VAL A 26 -3.00 2.15 -7.85
CA VAL A 26 -2.60 0.78 -8.21
C VAL A 26 -3.02 -0.20 -7.11
N LEU A 27 -2.75 0.13 -5.85
CA LEU A 27 -3.10 -0.70 -4.69
C LEU A 27 -4.62 -0.85 -4.49
N LYS A 28 -5.44 -0.02 -5.12
CA LYS A 28 -6.91 -0.14 -5.08
C LYS A 28 -7.49 -1.03 -6.19
N HIS A 29 -6.68 -1.47 -7.15
CA HIS A 29 -7.14 -2.35 -8.21
C HIS A 29 -7.28 -3.79 -7.70
N GLN A 30 -8.42 -4.44 -7.95
CA GLN A 30 -8.72 -5.76 -7.36
C GLN A 30 -7.66 -6.82 -7.71
N ASP A 31 -7.13 -6.84 -8.94
CA ASP A 31 -6.06 -7.77 -9.31
C ASP A 31 -4.81 -7.62 -8.43
N VAL A 32 -4.51 -6.39 -8.00
CA VAL A 32 -3.37 -6.10 -7.10
C VAL A 32 -3.71 -6.52 -5.68
N VAL A 33 -4.95 -6.28 -5.22
CA VAL A 33 -5.43 -6.76 -3.92
C VAL A 33 -5.32 -8.29 -3.83
N ASP A 34 -5.84 -8.99 -4.84
CA ASP A 34 -5.80 -10.45 -4.91
C ASP A 34 -4.36 -10.97 -4.97
N LEU A 35 -3.51 -10.36 -5.79
CA LEU A 35 -2.09 -10.71 -5.86
C LEU A 35 -1.40 -10.56 -4.50
N ILE A 36 -1.52 -9.40 -3.85
CA ILE A 36 -0.84 -9.13 -2.57
C ILE A 36 -1.33 -10.10 -1.49
N THR A 37 -2.64 -10.28 -1.36
CA THR A 37 -3.23 -11.09 -0.28
C THR A 37 -2.99 -12.58 -0.48
N LYS A 38 -2.95 -13.04 -1.73
CA LYS A 38 -2.51 -14.39 -2.08
C LYS A 38 -1.06 -14.62 -1.71
N GLU A 39 -0.14 -13.74 -2.12
CA GLU A 39 1.29 -13.93 -1.85
C GLU A 39 1.65 -13.80 -0.36
N LEU A 40 0.96 -12.93 0.38
CA LEU A 40 1.23 -12.73 1.81
C LEU A 40 0.58 -13.79 2.70
N LEU A 41 -0.62 -14.25 2.37
CA LEU A 41 -1.50 -14.99 3.29
C LEU A 41 -2.09 -16.27 2.69
N ASP A 42 -1.72 -16.63 1.46
CA ASP A 42 -2.34 -17.72 0.67
C ASP A 42 -3.87 -17.58 0.57
N ALA A 43 -4.34 -16.32 0.57
CA ALA A 43 -5.76 -16.03 0.48
C ALA A 43 -6.29 -16.34 -0.93
N PRO A 44 -7.47 -16.97 -1.05
CA PRO A 44 -8.16 -17.06 -2.33
C PRO A 44 -8.49 -15.68 -2.90
N ASN A 45 -8.52 -15.57 -4.22
CA ASN A 45 -8.93 -14.35 -4.91
C ASN A 45 -10.33 -13.89 -4.46
N SER A 46 -10.55 -12.57 -4.47
CA SER A 46 -11.83 -11.94 -4.13
C SER A 46 -12.30 -12.14 -2.67
N ILE A 47 -11.42 -12.62 -1.78
CA ILE A 47 -11.68 -12.70 -0.33
C ILE A 47 -11.47 -11.33 0.34
N TYR A 48 -10.55 -10.53 -0.19
CA TYR A 48 -10.24 -9.21 0.33
C TYR A 48 -10.84 -8.09 -0.52
N THR A 49 -11.32 -7.06 0.15
CA THR A 49 -11.78 -5.81 -0.47
C THR A 49 -11.16 -4.61 0.23
N LEU A 50 -11.27 -3.44 -0.40
CA LEU A 50 -10.91 -2.17 0.24
C LEU A 50 -11.81 -1.89 1.45
N ALA A 51 -11.21 -1.30 2.48
CA ALA A 51 -11.91 -0.80 3.66
C ALA A 51 -11.46 0.63 3.99
N ASP A 52 -12.17 1.25 4.93
CA ASP A 52 -11.79 2.55 5.46
C ASP A 52 -10.51 2.41 6.32
N GLY A 53 -9.50 3.19 5.97
CA GLY A 53 -8.18 3.18 6.61
C GLY A 53 -7.99 4.35 7.58
N ASP A 54 -9.03 5.09 7.94
CA ASP A 54 -8.97 6.18 8.91
C ASP A 54 -9.37 5.66 10.32
N TRP A 55 -8.48 5.78 11.33
CA TRP A 55 -8.79 5.45 12.73
C TRP A 55 -8.04 6.36 13.73
N ASN A 56 -8.72 6.88 14.76
CA ASN A 56 -8.11 7.63 15.88
C ASN A 56 -7.06 8.70 15.47
N ASN A 57 -7.38 9.55 14.48
CA ASN A 57 -6.47 10.55 13.88
C ASN A 57 -5.23 9.98 13.17
N SER A 58 -5.15 8.68 13.00
CA SER A 58 -4.19 7.99 12.15
C SER A 58 -4.87 7.51 10.87
N ARG A 59 -4.07 7.33 9.83
CA ARG A 59 -4.54 6.90 8.51
C ARG A 59 -3.44 6.11 7.82
N CYS A 60 -3.79 4.95 7.27
CA CYS A 60 -2.96 4.25 6.31
C CYS A 60 -3.29 4.65 4.87
N ASP A 61 -2.36 4.39 3.94
CA ASP A 61 -2.62 4.64 2.52
C ASP A 61 -3.74 3.75 1.97
N VAL A 62 -3.70 2.45 2.31
CA VAL A 62 -4.70 1.46 1.88
C VAL A 62 -4.91 0.40 2.97
N LEU A 63 -6.17 0.05 3.22
CA LEU A 63 -6.56 -1.06 4.08
C LEU A 63 -7.34 -2.10 3.27
N TYR A 64 -6.93 -3.36 3.37
CA TYR A 64 -7.69 -4.51 2.89
C TYR A 64 -8.34 -5.25 4.05
N MET A 65 -9.62 -5.56 3.91
CA MET A 65 -10.39 -6.36 4.85
C MET A 65 -10.90 -7.62 4.17
N SER A 66 -10.75 -8.76 4.85
CA SER A 66 -11.32 -10.01 4.41
C SER A 66 -12.82 -10.08 4.74
N ASN A 67 -13.60 -10.71 3.87
CA ASN A 67 -14.96 -11.14 4.18
C ASN A 67 -15.02 -12.37 5.12
N LEU A 68 -13.86 -12.97 5.44
CA LEU A 68 -13.66 -14.06 6.40
C LEU A 68 -12.68 -13.63 7.52
N PRO A 69 -13.03 -12.63 8.35
CA PRO A 69 -12.08 -11.98 9.28
C PRO A 69 -11.55 -12.88 10.39
N LEU A 70 -12.18 -14.04 10.65
CA LEU A 70 -11.70 -15.03 11.62
C LEU A 70 -10.55 -15.89 11.07
N SER A 71 -10.44 -16.00 9.75
CA SER A 71 -9.41 -16.83 9.09
C SER A 71 -8.31 -15.97 8.49
N PHE A 72 -8.60 -14.71 8.18
CA PHE A 72 -7.75 -13.83 7.40
C PHE A 72 -7.66 -12.46 8.08
N PRO A 73 -6.47 -12.06 8.57
CA PRO A 73 -6.30 -10.79 9.25
C PRO A 73 -6.41 -9.61 8.28
N PRO A 74 -6.69 -8.39 8.77
CA PRO A 74 -6.58 -7.17 7.96
C PRO A 74 -5.17 -6.98 7.40
N VAL A 75 -5.06 -6.41 6.19
CA VAL A 75 -3.78 -6.05 5.59
C VAL A 75 -3.73 -4.53 5.43
N LEU A 76 -2.86 -3.90 6.20
CA LEU A 76 -2.60 -2.47 6.16
C LEU A 76 -1.36 -2.21 5.31
N ILE A 77 -1.47 -1.28 4.36
CA ILE A 77 -0.38 -0.92 3.45
C ILE A 77 -0.08 0.57 3.58
N GLU A 78 1.21 0.85 3.71
CA GLU A 78 1.80 2.18 3.74
C GLU A 78 2.91 2.25 2.70
N VAL A 79 2.89 3.26 1.86
CA VAL A 79 3.89 3.53 0.83
C VAL A 79 4.70 4.73 1.25
N GLN A 80 6.02 4.62 1.25
CA GLN A 80 6.90 5.73 1.59
C GLN A 80 8.10 5.75 0.65
N ASN A 81 8.55 6.95 0.29
CA ASN A 81 9.80 7.12 -0.45
C ASN A 81 11.03 6.70 0.38
N THR A 82 10.98 6.95 1.69
CA THR A 82 12.05 6.59 2.62
C THR A 82 11.45 5.94 3.87
N ILE A 83 11.87 4.71 4.15
CA ILE A 83 11.54 4.00 5.38
C ILE A 83 12.59 4.39 6.43
N ASN A 84 12.16 5.04 7.52
CA ASN A 84 13.03 5.42 8.64
C ASN A 84 12.47 4.87 9.96
N ASP A 85 13.27 4.94 11.04
CA ASP A 85 12.90 4.38 12.34
C ASP A 85 11.60 4.98 12.91
N LEU A 86 11.36 6.28 12.69
CA LEU A 86 10.14 6.95 13.13
C LEU A 86 8.90 6.40 12.41
N PHE A 87 9.02 6.14 11.11
CA PHE A 87 7.96 5.55 10.31
C PHE A 87 7.69 4.10 10.74
N LEU A 88 8.74 3.31 10.94
CA LEU A 88 8.59 1.94 11.44
C LEU A 88 7.93 1.92 12.80
N GLN A 89 8.33 2.81 13.72
CA GLN A 89 7.73 2.92 15.05
C GLN A 89 6.22 3.19 14.97
N ARG A 90 5.78 4.13 14.13
CA ARG A 90 4.34 4.43 13.92
C ARG A 90 3.53 3.21 13.49
N LEU A 91 4.13 2.27 12.77
CA LEU A 91 3.43 1.09 12.28
C LEU A 91 3.17 0.05 13.39
N VAL A 92 3.99 0.04 14.44
CA VAL A 92 3.96 -0.96 15.52
C VAL A 92 3.40 -0.43 16.85
N SER A 93 3.33 0.89 17.04
CA SER A 93 2.92 1.55 18.30
C SER A 93 1.66 2.38 18.15
#